data_AF-A0A958AJP3-F1
#
_entry.id   AF-A0A958AJP3-F1
#
_cell.length_a   1.000
_cell.length_b   1.000
_cell.length_c   1.000
_cell.angle_alpha   90.00
_cell.angle_beta   90.00
_cell.angle_gamma   90.00
#
_symmetry.space_group_name_H-M   'P 1'
#
loop_
_entity.id
_entity.type
_entity.pdbx_description
1 polymer ?
#
loop_
_entity_poly.entity_id
_entity_poly.type
_entity_poly.pdbx_seq_one_letter_code
_entity_poly.pdbx_strand_id
1 'polypeptide(L)'
;SYPFTPTVYADAADNQSYFINVAVPYPAGVQHIEIRKGTTLLASRTVSAHPPAVELATPNGGEVFDTDLTVGWSMSDADGDALEATVLYSTDAGQSWQTLATGITETQVTLNYSALAGSDRARIQVLVTDGVNTTEDESDGTFTVFGHAPQAAILAPAANSTVVAGQTVLLHGSGYDVEDGMLPDSA
;
A
#
# COMPACT_ATOMS: atom_id res chain seq x y z
N SER A 1 -4.38 -31.77 4.54
CA SER A 1 -3.35 -31.00 5.28
C SER A 1 -2.17 -30.78 4.36
N TYR A 2 -1.51 -29.63 4.45
CA TYR A 2 -0.34 -29.30 3.64
C TYR A 2 0.87 -29.18 4.56
N PRO A 3 1.91 -30.03 4.41
CA PRO A 3 3.09 -29.97 5.25
C PRO A 3 3.93 -28.73 4.89
N PHE A 4 4.57 -28.14 5.89
CA PHE A 4 5.49 -27.02 5.71
C PHE A 4 6.60 -27.05 6.77
N THR A 5 7.65 -26.28 6.55
CA THR A 5 8.73 -26.07 7.53
C THR A 5 8.80 -24.57 7.85
N PRO A 6 8.60 -24.17 9.12
CA PRO A 6 8.74 -22.76 9.50
C PRO A 6 10.15 -22.23 9.25
N THR A 7 10.26 -20.94 8.93
CA THR A 7 11.55 -20.25 8.79
C THR A 7 11.95 -19.63 10.14
N VAL A 8 13.21 -19.82 10.55
CA VAL A 8 13.75 -19.23 11.78
C VAL A 8 14.13 -17.77 11.52
N TYR A 9 13.66 -16.85 12.36
CA TYR A 9 13.89 -15.41 12.18
C TYR A 9 14.92 -14.82 13.16
N ALA A 10 15.03 -15.36 14.37
CA ALA A 10 16.04 -14.91 15.32
C ALA A 10 16.57 -16.08 16.17
N ASP A 11 17.88 -16.26 16.15
CA ASP A 11 18.62 -17.19 17.00
C ASP A 11 19.14 -16.44 18.24
N ALA A 12 18.22 -15.90 19.04
CA ALA A 12 18.54 -15.49 20.39
C ALA A 12 18.32 -16.71 21.29
N ALA A 13 19.37 -17.12 22.01
CA ALA A 13 19.52 -18.39 22.70
C ALA A 13 18.39 -18.80 23.69
N ASP A 14 17.38 -17.96 23.92
CA ASP A 14 16.24 -18.22 24.81
C ASP A 14 14.84 -17.87 24.24
N ASN A 15 14.70 -17.43 22.97
CA ASN A 15 13.36 -17.20 22.39
C ASN A 15 13.33 -17.29 20.85
N GLN A 16 13.35 -18.52 20.33
CA GLN A 16 13.23 -18.75 18.88
C GLN A 16 11.83 -18.37 18.37
N SER A 17 11.79 -17.34 17.53
CA SER A 17 10.60 -16.97 16.78
C SER A 17 10.64 -17.58 15.37
N TYR A 18 9.52 -18.17 14.97
CA TYR A 18 9.36 -18.83 13.68
C TYR A 18 8.31 -18.12 12.85
N PHE A 19 8.58 -17.92 11.56
CA PHE A 19 7.61 -17.43 10.59
C PHE A 19 7.08 -18.57 9.74
N ILE A 20 5.79 -18.49 9.42
CA ILE A 20 5.11 -19.41 8.53
C ILE A 20 4.57 -18.55 7.37
N ASN A 21 5.10 -18.81 6.17
CA ASN A 21 4.56 -18.27 4.93
C ASN A 21 4.37 -19.47 3.99
N VAL A 22 3.12 -19.84 3.74
CA VAL A 22 2.76 -21.01 2.94
C VAL A 22 1.54 -20.64 2.11
N ALA A 23 1.62 -20.82 0.81
CA ALA A 23 0.46 -20.81 -0.06
C ALA A 23 -0.16 -22.20 -0.08
N VAL A 24 -1.43 -22.29 0.29
CA VAL A 24 -2.21 -23.53 0.21
C VAL A 24 -3.44 -23.30 -0.65
N PRO A 25 -3.93 -24.30 -1.40
CA PRO A 25 -5.22 -24.21 -2.07
C PRO A 25 -6.33 -23.82 -1.10
N TYR A 26 -7.20 -22.89 -1.51
CA TYR A 26 -8.36 -22.44 -0.75
C TYR A 26 -9.65 -23.04 -1.35
N PRO A 27 -10.05 -24.26 -0.94
CA PRO A 27 -11.25 -24.90 -1.47
C PRO A 27 -12.52 -24.16 -1.05
N ALA A 28 -13.61 -24.33 -1.80
CA ALA A 28 -14.91 -23.79 -1.38
C ALA A 28 -15.38 -24.42 -0.05
N GLY A 29 -15.98 -23.62 0.83
CA GLY A 29 -16.56 -24.08 2.10
C GLY A 29 -15.55 -24.33 3.22
N VAL A 30 -14.37 -23.71 3.17
CA VAL A 30 -13.44 -23.69 4.31
C VAL A 30 -14.13 -23.03 5.50
N GLN A 31 -14.11 -23.71 6.65
CA GLN A 31 -14.69 -23.21 7.91
C GLN A 31 -13.60 -22.84 8.92
N HIS A 32 -12.45 -23.52 8.87
CA HIS A 32 -11.32 -23.25 9.76
C HIS A 32 -10.00 -23.44 9.04
N ILE A 33 -9.04 -22.60 9.40
CA ILE A 33 -7.63 -22.70 9.02
C ILE A 33 -6.88 -23.09 10.29
N GLU A 34 -6.22 -24.24 10.26
CA GLU A 34 -5.52 -24.78 11.43
C GLU A 34 -4.03 -24.97 11.17
N ILE A 35 -3.22 -24.60 12.16
CA ILE A 35 -1.80 -24.93 12.24
C ILE A 35 -1.63 -26.04 13.27
N ARG A 36 -1.08 -27.19 12.84
CA ARG A 36 -0.89 -28.37 13.70
C ARG A 36 0.56 -28.86 13.71
N LYS A 37 1.00 -29.37 14.86
CA LYS A 37 2.23 -30.17 15.01
C LYS A 37 1.86 -31.59 15.42
N GLY A 38 1.87 -32.51 14.45
CA GLY A 38 1.30 -33.85 14.63
C GLY A 38 -0.20 -33.75 14.90
N THR A 39 -0.67 -34.31 16.02
CA THR A 39 -2.07 -34.21 16.45
C THR A 39 -2.39 -32.94 17.23
N THR A 40 -1.38 -32.19 17.67
CA THR A 40 -1.55 -30.98 18.49
C THR A 40 -1.94 -29.79 17.64
N LEU A 41 -3.08 -29.16 17.95
CA LEU A 41 -3.47 -27.87 17.39
C LEU A 41 -2.65 -26.76 18.04
N LEU A 42 -1.95 -25.97 17.23
CA LEU A 42 -1.14 -24.84 17.69
C LEU A 42 -1.88 -23.52 17.54
N ALA A 43 -2.59 -23.34 16.42
CA ALA A 43 -3.42 -22.16 16.17
C ALA A 43 -4.59 -22.55 15.26
N SER A 44 -5.69 -21.84 15.38
CA SER A 44 -6.84 -21.96 14.49
C SER A 44 -7.42 -20.57 14.21
N ARG A 45 -7.95 -20.39 13.01
CA ARG A 45 -8.74 -19.25 12.62
C ARG A 45 -10.04 -19.75 12.00
N THR A 46 -11.16 -19.30 12.55
CA THR A 46 -12.48 -19.54 11.94
C THR A 46 -12.63 -18.62 10.73
N VAL A 47 -13.22 -19.16 9.67
CA VAL A 47 -13.59 -18.40 8.48
C VAL A 47 -15.02 -17.92 8.66
N SER A 48 -15.24 -16.60 8.50
CA SER A 48 -16.58 -16.02 8.61
C SER A 48 -17.52 -16.60 7.56
N ALA A 49 -18.80 -16.73 7.91
CA ALA A 49 -19.79 -17.31 7.01
C ALA A 49 -20.18 -16.33 5.90
N HIS A 50 -20.15 -15.04 6.22
CA HIS A 50 -20.41 -13.95 5.29
C HIS A 50 -19.14 -13.15 5.08
N PRO A 51 -18.72 -12.90 3.84
CA PRO A 51 -17.62 -11.96 3.60
C PRO A 51 -18.06 -10.54 3.97
N PRO A 52 -17.12 -9.63 4.25
CA PRO A 52 -17.43 -8.23 4.45
C PRO A 52 -18.09 -7.61 3.22
N ALA A 53 -18.73 -6.47 3.40
CA ALA A 53 -19.19 -5.60 2.33
C ALA A 53 -18.45 -4.26 2.41
N VAL A 54 -18.16 -3.66 1.26
CA VAL A 54 -17.51 -2.35 1.11
C VAL A 54 -18.15 -1.58 -0.04
N GLU A 55 -18.28 -0.27 0.13
CA GLU A 55 -18.69 0.66 -0.92
C GLU A 55 -17.85 1.93 -0.82
N LEU A 56 -17.09 2.25 -1.87
CA LEU A 56 -16.27 3.45 -1.97
C LEU A 56 -17.15 4.65 -2.30
N ALA A 57 -17.06 5.70 -1.49
CA ALA A 57 -17.87 6.91 -1.66
C ALA A 57 -17.08 8.05 -2.30
N THR A 58 -15.79 8.19 -1.97
CA THR A 58 -14.93 9.26 -2.50
C THR A 58 -13.46 8.84 -2.47
N PRO A 59 -12.65 9.21 -3.47
CA PRO A 59 -13.07 9.75 -4.77
C PRO A 59 -13.80 8.69 -5.60
N ASN A 60 -14.78 9.10 -6.40
CA ASN A 60 -15.59 8.18 -7.20
C ASN A 60 -15.62 8.51 -8.71
N GLY A 61 -15.02 9.63 -9.13
CA GLY A 61 -14.78 9.93 -10.55
C GLY A 61 -15.02 11.40 -10.90
N GLY A 62 -14.13 11.95 -11.72
CA GLY A 62 -14.20 13.31 -12.25
C GLY A 62 -13.72 14.40 -11.29
N GLU A 63 -13.35 14.07 -10.05
CA GLU A 63 -12.74 15.02 -9.12
C GLU A 63 -11.35 15.45 -9.60
N VAL A 64 -10.91 16.61 -9.13
CA VAL A 64 -9.58 17.15 -9.40
C VAL A 64 -8.96 17.60 -8.08
N PHE A 65 -7.79 17.09 -7.75
CA PHE A 65 -7.09 17.36 -6.50
C PHE A 65 -5.75 18.07 -6.74
N ASP A 66 -5.54 19.19 -6.03
CA ASP A 66 -4.27 19.91 -5.85
C ASP A 66 -3.85 19.99 -4.36
N THR A 67 -4.51 19.21 -3.51
CA THR A 67 -4.34 19.19 -2.06
C THR A 67 -4.61 17.78 -1.52
N ASP A 68 -4.45 17.61 -0.20
CA ASP A 68 -4.66 16.33 0.48
C ASP A 68 -6.02 15.74 0.14
N LEU A 69 -6.01 14.44 -0.16
CA LEU A 69 -7.16 13.72 -0.66
C LEU A 69 -7.74 12.84 0.45
N THR A 70 -9.02 13.02 0.76
CA THR A 70 -9.72 12.15 1.71
C THR A 70 -10.43 11.04 0.96
N VAL A 71 -10.01 9.80 1.21
CA VAL A 71 -10.70 8.59 0.76
C VAL A 71 -11.73 8.21 1.80
N GLY A 72 -12.97 7.96 1.40
CA GLY A 72 -14.06 7.59 2.30
C GLY A 72 -14.91 6.46 1.72
N TRP A 73 -15.27 5.50 2.55
CA TRP A 73 -16.04 4.31 2.18
C TRP A 73 -17.06 3.96 3.26
N SER A 74 -17.95 3.03 2.97
CA SER A 74 -18.71 2.30 3.99
C SER A 74 -18.24 0.86 4.04
N MET A 75 -18.33 0.24 5.22
CA MET A 75 -18.01 -1.19 5.37
C MET A 75 -18.89 -1.84 6.45
N SER A 76 -19.20 -3.11 6.26
CA SER A 76 -20.01 -3.88 7.21
C SER A 76 -19.72 -5.36 7.14
N ASP A 77 -19.92 -6.05 8.26
CA ASP A 77 -19.86 -7.50 8.37
C ASP A 77 -21.17 -8.03 8.97
N ALA A 78 -21.74 -9.08 8.37
CA ALA A 78 -23.03 -9.61 8.81
C ALA A 78 -22.92 -10.49 10.07
N ASP A 79 -21.74 -11.04 10.33
CA ASP A 79 -21.44 -11.89 11.48
C ASP A 79 -20.87 -11.08 12.66
N GLY A 80 -20.52 -9.81 12.42
CA GLY A 80 -20.04 -8.86 13.42
C GLY A 80 -18.54 -8.95 13.66
N ASP A 81 -17.79 -9.51 12.71
CA ASP A 81 -16.33 -9.60 12.78
C ASP A 81 -15.67 -8.22 12.69
N ALA A 82 -14.48 -8.10 13.27
CA ALA A 82 -13.68 -6.89 13.18
C ALA A 82 -13.16 -6.73 11.74
N LEU A 83 -13.31 -5.53 11.20
CA LEU A 83 -12.91 -5.20 9.84
C LEU A 83 -11.71 -4.26 9.80
N GLU A 84 -10.82 -4.53 8.85
CA GLU A 84 -9.73 -3.64 8.50
C GLU A 84 -9.75 -3.32 7.01
N ALA A 85 -9.52 -2.06 6.67
CA ALA A 85 -9.44 -1.56 5.31
C ALA A 85 -8.00 -1.31 4.88
N THR A 86 -7.77 -1.46 3.57
CA THR A 86 -6.52 -1.18 2.87
C THR A 86 -6.82 -0.35 1.63
N VAL A 87 -6.12 0.77 1.45
CA VAL A 87 -6.33 1.71 0.35
C VAL A 87 -5.19 1.60 -0.66
N LEU A 88 -5.56 1.40 -1.92
CA LEU A 88 -4.66 1.34 -3.06
C LEU A 88 -4.95 2.49 -4.02
N TYR A 89 -3.90 2.96 -4.68
CA TYR A 89 -3.94 4.04 -5.65
C TYR A 89 -3.31 3.61 -6.97
N SER A 90 -3.95 3.97 -8.07
CA SER A 90 -3.48 3.71 -9.42
C SER A 90 -3.34 5.03 -10.17
N THR A 91 -2.29 5.17 -10.96
CA THR A 91 -2.07 6.30 -11.87
C THR A 91 -2.36 5.94 -13.33
N ASP A 92 -2.76 4.71 -13.64
CA ASP A 92 -2.85 4.17 -14.99
C ASP A 92 -4.23 3.57 -15.32
N ALA A 93 -5.28 4.12 -14.71
CA ALA A 93 -6.67 3.67 -14.81
C ALA A 93 -6.88 2.21 -14.34
N GLY A 94 -6.21 1.81 -13.26
CA GLY A 94 -6.41 0.52 -12.58
C GLY A 94 -5.62 -0.65 -13.18
N GLN A 95 -4.63 -0.38 -14.03
CA GLN A 95 -3.77 -1.44 -14.59
C GLN A 95 -2.70 -1.88 -13.59
N SER A 96 -2.21 -0.95 -12.78
CA SER A 96 -1.32 -1.19 -11.65
C SER A 96 -1.74 -0.38 -10.43
N TRP A 97 -1.40 -0.90 -9.25
CA TRP A 97 -1.86 -0.37 -7.97
C TRP A 97 -0.71 -0.31 -6.96
N GLN A 98 -0.63 0.80 -6.24
CA GLN A 98 0.26 1.01 -5.10
C GLN A 98 -0.54 1.05 -3.81
N THR A 99 -0.15 0.25 -2.81
CA THR A 99 -0.74 0.32 -1.48
C THR A 99 -0.28 1.59 -0.76
N LEU A 100 -1.23 2.40 -0.29
CA LEU A 100 -0.95 3.65 0.41
C LEU A 100 -1.17 3.58 1.91
N ALA A 101 -2.16 2.81 2.35
CA ALA A 101 -2.49 2.64 3.76
C ALA A 101 -3.13 1.28 4.01
N THR A 102 -2.89 0.69 5.19
CA THR A 102 -3.35 -0.65 5.57
C THR A 102 -3.77 -0.65 7.04
N GLY A 103 -4.67 -1.57 7.43
CA GLY A 103 -5.05 -1.74 8.84
C GLY A 103 -5.91 -0.61 9.38
N ILE A 104 -6.72 0.01 8.51
CA ILE A 104 -7.60 1.13 8.89
C ILE A 104 -8.90 0.56 9.45
N THR A 105 -9.28 0.95 10.66
CA THR A 105 -10.54 0.51 11.29
C THR A 105 -11.68 1.51 11.11
N GLU A 106 -11.33 2.74 10.74
CA GLU A 106 -12.22 3.83 10.39
C GLU A 106 -12.77 3.65 8.97
N THR A 107 -13.73 4.50 8.60
CA THR A 107 -14.38 4.50 7.28
C THR A 107 -13.82 5.57 6.34
N GLN A 108 -12.68 6.16 6.70
CA GLN A 108 -12.00 7.15 5.88
C GLN A 108 -10.52 7.26 6.25
N VAL A 109 -9.72 7.73 5.29
CA VAL A 109 -8.32 8.12 5.51
C VAL A 109 -7.96 9.31 4.65
N THR A 110 -7.14 10.22 5.20
CA THR A 110 -6.58 11.34 4.42
C THR A 110 -5.19 10.97 3.93
N LEU A 111 -4.99 11.05 2.62
CA LEU A 111 -3.75 10.81 1.93
C LEU A 111 -3.02 12.14 1.71
N ASN A 112 -1.73 12.16 2.01
CA ASN A 112 -0.88 13.33 1.79
C ASN A 112 -0.64 13.52 0.30
N TYR A 113 -1.10 14.64 -0.24
CA TYR A 113 -0.99 14.97 -1.67
C TYR A 113 0.46 14.95 -2.17
N SER A 114 1.40 15.47 -1.38
CA SER A 114 2.82 15.55 -1.77
C SER A 114 3.50 14.20 -1.94
N ALA A 115 2.85 13.11 -1.50
CA ALA A 115 3.33 11.73 -1.67
C ALA A 115 2.57 10.96 -2.77
N LEU A 116 1.58 11.59 -3.42
CA LEU A 116 0.83 10.98 -4.51
C LEU A 116 1.44 11.37 -5.85
N ALA A 117 1.73 10.39 -6.68
CA ALA A 117 2.04 10.65 -8.08
C ALA A 117 0.78 11.19 -8.79
N GLY A 118 0.90 12.36 -9.43
CA GLY A 118 -0.11 12.96 -10.26
C GLY A 118 -0.49 12.10 -11.46
N SER A 119 -1.76 12.19 -11.86
CA SER A 119 -2.32 11.48 -13.01
C SER A 119 -3.68 12.08 -13.37
N ASP A 120 -4.02 12.13 -14.66
CA ASP A 120 -5.37 12.40 -15.17
C ASP A 120 -6.23 11.13 -15.28
N ARG A 121 -5.67 9.99 -14.89
CA ARG A 121 -6.25 8.64 -14.95
C ARG A 121 -6.18 7.96 -13.59
N ALA A 122 -6.18 8.74 -12.51
CA ALA A 122 -6.07 8.22 -11.17
C ALA A 122 -7.30 7.38 -10.80
N ARG A 123 -7.09 6.30 -10.03
CA ARG A 123 -8.14 5.48 -9.41
C ARG A 123 -7.79 5.14 -7.97
N ILE A 124 -8.82 4.88 -7.16
CA ILE A 124 -8.70 4.35 -5.80
C ILE A 124 -9.41 3.01 -5.73
N GLN A 125 -8.82 2.08 -4.97
CA GLN A 125 -9.43 0.82 -4.57
C GLN A 125 -9.35 0.70 -3.05
N VAL A 126 -10.42 0.22 -2.43
CA VAL A 126 -10.46 -0.09 -1.01
C VAL A 126 -10.75 -1.57 -0.85
N LEU A 127 -9.83 -2.29 -0.20
CA LEU A 127 -10.02 -3.68 0.19
C LEU A 127 -10.41 -3.70 1.67
N VAL A 128 -11.45 -4.45 2.01
CA VAL A 128 -11.90 -4.67 3.39
C VAL A 128 -11.83 -6.15 3.72
N THR A 129 -11.27 -6.47 4.88
CA THR A 129 -11.08 -7.85 5.33
C THR A 129 -11.58 -8.08 6.75
N ASP A 130 -12.20 -9.25 6.99
CA ASP A 130 -12.43 -9.84 8.33
C ASP A 130 -11.18 -10.63 8.83
N GLY A 131 -10.11 -10.53 8.04
CA GLY A 131 -8.81 -11.17 8.10
C GLY A 131 -8.75 -12.62 7.63
N VAL A 132 -9.81 -13.18 7.07
CA VAL A 132 -9.73 -14.30 6.12
C VAL A 132 -10.35 -13.92 4.79
N ASN A 133 -11.62 -13.52 4.80
CA ASN A 133 -12.33 -13.06 3.62
C ASN A 133 -11.95 -11.61 3.34
N THR A 134 -11.88 -11.27 2.06
CA THR A 134 -11.60 -9.91 1.60
C THR A 134 -12.53 -9.58 0.46
N THR A 135 -13.11 -8.40 0.52
CA THR A 135 -13.87 -7.78 -0.58
C THR A 135 -13.23 -6.45 -0.95
N GLU A 136 -13.52 -5.98 -2.16
CA GLU A 136 -12.95 -4.73 -2.66
C GLU A 136 -14.02 -3.91 -3.37
N ASP A 137 -13.81 -2.59 -3.39
CA ASP A 137 -14.52 -1.69 -4.26
C ASP A 137 -13.56 -0.65 -4.86
N GLU A 138 -13.85 -0.22 -6.08
CA GLU A 138 -13.04 0.72 -6.86
C GLU A 138 -13.83 1.97 -7.21
N SER A 139 -13.12 3.08 -7.47
CA SER A 139 -13.78 4.28 -7.95
C SER A 139 -14.49 4.03 -9.29
N ASP A 140 -15.74 4.46 -9.43
CA ASP A 140 -16.55 4.26 -10.65
C ASP A 140 -15.84 4.83 -11.88
N GLY A 141 -15.26 6.02 -11.73
CA GLY A 141 -14.50 6.75 -12.75
C GLY A 141 -13.03 6.94 -12.40
N THR A 142 -12.31 7.52 -13.36
CA THR A 142 -11.00 8.13 -13.08
C THR A 142 -11.21 9.52 -12.50
N PHE A 143 -10.27 9.98 -11.67
CA PHE A 143 -10.16 11.35 -11.22
C PHE A 143 -8.76 11.88 -11.54
N THR A 144 -8.55 13.18 -11.31
CA THR A 144 -7.27 13.84 -11.56
C THR A 144 -6.58 14.19 -10.25
N VAL A 145 -5.31 13.81 -10.14
CA VAL A 145 -4.37 14.38 -9.16
C VAL A 145 -3.36 15.20 -9.95
N PHE A 146 -3.23 16.49 -9.63
CA PHE A 146 -2.24 17.31 -10.32
C PHE A 146 -0.82 16.79 -10.08
N GLY A 147 0.01 16.86 -11.13
CA GLY A 147 1.42 16.51 -11.04
C GLY A 147 2.20 17.50 -10.20
N HIS A 148 3.32 17.03 -9.66
CA HIS A 148 4.24 17.87 -8.91
C HIS A 148 5.30 18.48 -9.83
N ALA A 149 5.90 19.58 -9.38
CA ALA A 149 7.09 20.09 -10.05
C ALA A 149 8.31 19.30 -9.57
N PRO A 150 9.28 18.99 -10.45
CA PRO A 150 10.48 18.28 -10.05
C PRO A 150 11.31 19.15 -9.10
N GLN A 151 11.92 18.49 -8.12
CA GLN A 151 12.88 19.10 -7.20
C GLN A 151 14.30 18.90 -7.73
N ALA A 152 15.10 19.97 -7.76
CA ALA A 152 16.50 19.91 -8.18
C ALA A 152 17.44 20.44 -7.09
N ALA A 153 18.58 19.78 -6.92
CA ALA A 153 19.62 20.17 -5.97
C ALA A 153 21.00 20.11 -6.61
N ILE A 154 21.89 21.04 -6.23
CA ILE A 154 23.33 20.95 -6.51
C ILE A 154 23.97 20.24 -5.32
N LEU A 155 24.55 19.07 -5.58
CA LEU A 155 25.23 18.23 -4.59
C LEU A 155 26.71 18.58 -4.46
N ALA A 156 27.33 19.09 -5.54
CA ALA A 156 28.70 19.54 -5.53
C ALA A 156 28.90 20.81 -6.39
N PRO A 157 29.79 21.72 -5.97
CA PRO A 157 30.54 21.69 -4.73
C PRO A 157 29.62 21.95 -3.51
N ALA A 158 30.01 21.47 -2.33
CA ALA A 158 29.22 21.67 -1.11
C ALA A 158 29.03 23.17 -0.84
N ALA A 159 27.94 23.53 -0.16
CA ALA A 159 27.69 24.92 0.22
C ALA A 159 28.91 25.52 0.93
N ASN A 160 29.29 26.75 0.54
CA ASN A 160 30.45 27.48 1.03
C ASN A 160 31.82 26.90 0.64
N SER A 161 31.90 26.09 -0.40
CA SER A 161 33.19 25.66 -0.95
C SER A 161 33.97 26.84 -1.52
N THR A 162 35.25 26.95 -1.14
CA THR A 162 36.18 27.95 -1.69
C THR A 162 36.75 27.43 -3.00
N VAL A 163 36.65 28.24 -4.05
CA VAL A 163 37.22 27.96 -5.38
C VAL A 163 38.15 29.09 -5.79
N VAL A 164 39.17 28.76 -6.59
CA VAL A 164 40.14 29.77 -7.06
C VAL A 164 39.61 30.46 -8.31
N ALA A 165 39.88 31.77 -8.45
CA ALA A 165 39.51 32.51 -9.66
C ALA A 165 40.17 31.86 -10.90
N GLY A 166 39.35 31.54 -11.90
CA GLY A 166 39.79 30.84 -13.13
C GLY A 166 39.79 29.31 -13.02
N GLN A 167 39.49 28.73 -11.86
CA GLN A 167 39.27 27.29 -11.71
C GLN A 167 37.95 26.88 -12.37
N THR A 168 37.99 25.84 -13.20
CA THR A 168 36.75 25.19 -13.66
C THR A 168 36.12 24.42 -12.50
N VAL A 169 34.86 24.71 -12.21
CA VAL A 169 34.08 24.03 -11.18
C VAL A 169 33.08 23.13 -11.86
N LEU A 170 33.19 21.82 -11.64
CA LEU A 170 32.17 20.88 -12.07
C LEU A 170 31.02 20.92 -11.06
N LEU A 171 29.82 21.23 -11.55
CA LEU A 171 28.60 21.09 -10.77
C LEU A 171 28.07 19.68 -10.95
N HIS A 172 27.73 19.03 -9.84
CA HIS A 172 26.98 17.79 -9.85
C HIS A 172 25.64 18.06 -9.18
N GLY A 173 24.55 17.73 -9.87
CA GLY A 173 23.20 17.91 -9.36
C GLY A 173 22.38 16.63 -9.42
N SER A 174 21.20 16.68 -8.82
CA SER A 174 20.20 15.61 -8.82
C SER A 174 18.82 16.22 -9.04
N GLY A 175 17.97 15.58 -9.85
CA GLY A 175 16.55 15.88 -9.99
C GLY A 175 15.70 14.73 -9.46
N TYR A 176 14.63 15.04 -8.72
CA TYR A 176 13.64 14.05 -8.25
C TYR A 176 12.24 14.58 -8.51
N ASP A 177 11.38 13.71 -9.00
CA ASP A 177 9.97 13.96 -9.22
C ASP A 177 9.16 12.80 -8.59
N VAL A 178 7.99 13.06 -8.02
CA VAL A 178 7.26 11.99 -7.30
C VAL A 178 6.59 11.04 -8.29
N GLU A 179 6.29 11.50 -9.50
CA GLU A 179 5.74 10.70 -10.59
C GLU A 179 6.83 9.86 -11.28
N ASP A 180 7.99 10.45 -11.56
CA ASP A 180 9.06 9.80 -12.35
C ASP A 180 10.21 9.21 -11.50
N GLY A 181 10.27 9.54 -10.21
CA GLY A 181 11.36 9.18 -9.33
C GLY A 181 12.63 9.99 -9.61
N MET A 182 13.79 9.31 -9.65
CA MET A 182 15.07 9.98 -9.93
C MET A 182 15.17 10.34 -11.41
N LEU A 183 15.31 11.63 -11.72
CA LEU A 183 15.39 12.10 -13.09
C LEU A 183 16.79 11.85 -13.68
N PRO A 184 16.90 11.42 -14.95
CA PRO A 184 18.18 11.24 -15.62
C PRO A 184 18.84 12.60 -15.91
N ASP A 185 20.18 12.60 -16.07
CA ASP A 185 20.97 13.80 -16.42
C ASP A 185 20.53 14.49 -17.74
N SER A 186 19.74 13.80 -18.57
CA SER A 186 19.23 14.29 -19.85
C SER A 186 17.84 14.93 -19.78
N ALA A 187 17.23 15.02 -18.59
CA ALA A 187 15.90 15.60 -18.39
C ALA A 187 15.88 17.13 -18.58
#